data_AF-A0A089JEM7-F1
#
_entry.id   AF-A0A089JEM7-F1
#
_cell.length_a   1.000
_cell.length_b   1.000
_cell.length_c   1.000
_cell.angle_alpha   90.00
_cell.angle_beta   90.00
_cell.angle_gamma   90.00
#
_symmetry.space_group_name_H-M   'P 1'
#
loop_
_entity.id
_entity.type
_entity.pdbx_description
1 polymer ?
#
loop_
_entity_poly.entity_id
_entity_poly.type
_entity_poly.pdbx_seq_one_letter_code
_entity_poly.pdbx_strand_id
1 'polypeptide(L)'
;MAIDIIQINQEIYAASQRLSKAADTLYALGKSKAESEQAYRVKLAQEMIKLKTEGMSIGMIGDVAKGNVGDYLFKRDYDETIWKAAIESIGAIQTQISALQSIIKYQNEV
;
A
#
# COMPACT_ATOMS: atom_id res chain seq x y z
N MET A 1 -14.68 29.92 -23.04
CA MET A 1 -13.35 29.81 -22.39
C MET A 1 -13.42 29.91 -20.86
N ALA A 2 -14.07 30.92 -20.25
CA ALA A 2 -14.14 31.01 -18.77
C ALA A 2 -14.83 29.83 -18.05
N ILE A 3 -15.80 29.16 -18.69
CA ILE A 3 -16.52 28.01 -18.12
C ILE A 3 -15.60 26.77 -17.97
N ASP A 4 -14.61 26.60 -18.86
CA ASP A 4 -13.70 25.45 -18.88
C ASP A 4 -12.65 25.56 -17.75
N ILE A 5 -12.09 26.74 -17.53
CA ILE A 5 -11.13 27.00 -16.44
C ILE A 5 -11.76 26.78 -15.06
N ILE A 6 -13.02 27.18 -14.86
CA ILE A 6 -13.72 26.94 -13.59
C ILE A 6 -13.91 25.44 -13.35
N GLN A 7 -14.27 24.67 -14.38
CA GLN A 7 -14.42 23.21 -14.29
C GLN A 7 -13.08 22.52 -13.97
N ILE A 8 -11.99 22.89 -14.65
CA ILE A 8 -10.67 22.30 -14.38
C ILE A 8 -10.19 22.63 -12.95
N ASN A 9 -10.43 23.84 -12.46
CA ASN A 9 -10.11 24.20 -11.08
C ASN A 9 -10.91 23.39 -10.05
N GLN A 10 -12.20 23.13 -10.32
CA GLN A 10 -13.02 22.27 -9.48
C GLN A 10 -12.49 20.83 -9.45
N GLU A 11 -12.08 20.29 -10.60
CA GLU A 11 -11.48 18.95 -10.68
C GLU A 11 -10.13 18.87 -9.96
N ILE A 12 -9.26 19.88 -10.09
CA ILE A 12 -8.00 19.97 -9.33
C ILE A 12 -8.28 19.99 -7.82
N TYR A 13 -9.26 20.77 -7.38
CA TYR A 13 -9.65 20.83 -5.97
C TYR A 13 -10.17 19.46 -5.49
N ALA A 14 -11.05 18.82 -6.26
CA ALA A 14 -11.57 17.49 -5.94
C ALA A 14 -10.46 16.42 -5.89
N ALA A 15 -9.54 16.43 -6.85
CA ALA A 15 -8.38 15.53 -6.87
C ALA A 15 -7.44 15.78 -5.67
N SER A 16 -7.24 17.03 -5.29
CA SER A 16 -6.45 17.40 -4.10
C SER A 16 -7.08 16.88 -2.80
N GLN A 17 -8.42 16.95 -2.69
CA GLN A 17 -9.13 16.38 -1.55
C GLN A 17 -9.03 14.85 -1.50
N ARG A 18 -9.10 14.18 -2.65
CA ARG A 18 -8.87 12.73 -2.76
C ARG A 18 -7.43 12.38 -2.36
N LEU A 19 -6.45 13.17 -2.80
CA LEU A 19 -5.05 12.98 -2.47
C LEU A 19 -4.79 13.09 -0.96
N SER A 20 -5.38 14.09 -0.29
CA SER A 20 -5.27 14.25 1.17
C SER A 20 -5.81 13.03 1.91
N LYS A 21 -7.03 12.57 1.56
CA LYS A 21 -7.64 11.38 2.17
C LYS A 21 -6.84 10.10 1.90
N ALA A 22 -6.30 9.98 0.69
CA ALA A 22 -5.46 8.84 0.33
C ALA A 22 -4.16 8.82 1.13
N ALA A 23 -3.55 9.98 1.41
CA ALA A 23 -2.36 10.09 2.25
C ALA A 23 -2.64 9.63 3.70
N ASP A 24 -3.74 10.07 4.31
CA ASP A 24 -4.13 9.60 5.65
C ASP A 24 -4.32 8.09 5.71
N THR A 25 -4.98 7.54 4.67
CA THR A 25 -5.17 6.09 4.53
C THR A 25 -3.85 5.36 4.35
N LEU A 26 -2.90 5.94 3.61
CA LEU A 26 -1.58 5.35 3.37
C LEU A 26 -0.79 5.18 4.68
N TYR A 27 -0.88 6.13 5.62
CA TYR A 27 -0.24 6.00 6.93
C TYR A 27 -0.82 4.83 7.72
N ALA A 28 -2.15 4.67 7.72
CA ALA A 28 -2.81 3.53 8.37
C ALA A 28 -2.41 2.20 7.74
N LEU A 29 -2.36 2.12 6.41
CA LEU A 29 -1.90 0.94 5.67
C LEU A 29 -0.43 0.61 5.96
N GLY A 30 0.43 1.64 6.03
CA GLY A 30 1.84 1.48 6.37
C GLY A 30 2.04 0.92 7.77
N LYS A 31 1.23 1.37 8.74
CA LYS A 31 1.20 0.79 10.08
C LYS A 31 0.74 -0.67 10.06
N SER A 32 -0.37 -0.99 9.40
CA SER A 32 -0.85 -2.38 9.28
C SER A 32 0.18 -3.30 8.65
N LYS A 33 0.87 -2.85 7.59
CA LYS A 33 1.96 -3.58 6.95
C LYS A 33 3.12 -3.87 7.93
N ALA A 34 3.51 -2.89 8.74
CA ALA A 34 4.57 -3.08 9.72
C ALA A 34 4.17 -4.05 10.84
N GLU A 35 2.94 -3.93 11.35
CA GLU A 35 2.39 -4.79 12.40
C GLU A 35 2.24 -6.24 11.92
N SER A 36 1.76 -6.46 10.69
CA SER A 36 1.60 -7.80 10.12
C SER A 36 2.94 -8.49 9.82
N GLU A 37 3.95 -7.77 9.32
CA GLU A 37 5.31 -8.31 9.17
C GLU A 37 5.90 -8.69 10.52
N GLN A 38 5.77 -7.83 11.54
CA GLN A 38 6.25 -8.15 12.89
C GLN A 38 5.58 -9.42 13.43
N ALA A 39 4.25 -9.50 13.35
CA ALA A 39 3.47 -10.63 13.84
C ALA A 39 3.88 -11.94 13.13
N TYR A 40 4.00 -11.90 11.80
CA TYR A 40 4.46 -13.05 11.02
C TYR A 40 5.87 -13.51 11.42
N ARG A 41 6.83 -12.59 11.55
CA ARG A 41 8.22 -12.93 11.93
C ARG A 41 8.31 -13.58 13.29
N VAL A 42 7.57 -13.06 14.27
CA VAL A 42 7.52 -13.62 15.62
C VAL A 42 6.92 -15.03 15.58
N LYS A 43 5.79 -15.22 14.91
CA LYS A 43 5.10 -16.51 14.84
C LYS A 43 5.90 -17.56 14.08
N LEU A 44 6.50 -17.19 12.96
CA LEU A 44 7.37 -18.07 12.20
C LEU A 44 8.56 -18.54 13.05
N ALA A 45 9.22 -17.63 13.77
CA ALA A 45 10.34 -17.99 14.63
C ALA A 45 9.93 -18.94 15.78
N GLN A 46 8.79 -18.67 16.42
CA GLN A 46 8.22 -19.55 17.45
C GLN A 46 7.96 -20.96 16.90
N GLU A 47 7.33 -21.05 15.72
CA GLU A 47 7.00 -22.33 15.11
C GLU A 47 8.24 -23.10 14.65
N MET A 48 9.24 -22.42 14.07
CA MET A 48 10.51 -23.05 13.69
C MET A 48 11.25 -23.64 14.91
N ILE A 49 11.25 -22.93 16.04
CA ILE A 49 11.87 -23.43 17.29
C ILE A 49 11.10 -24.66 17.79
N LYS A 50 9.76 -24.61 17.80
CA LYS A 50 8.91 -25.73 18.20
C LYS A 50 9.18 -26.98 17.35
N LEU A 51 9.15 -26.86 16.01
CA LEU A 51 9.41 -27.98 15.10
C LEU A 51 10.83 -28.55 15.28
N LYS A 52 11.82 -27.68 15.55
CA LYS A 52 13.18 -28.12 15.90
C LYS A 52 13.20 -28.94 17.19
N THR A 53 12.49 -28.50 18.23
CA THR A 53 12.40 -29.24 19.50
C THR A 53 11.66 -30.57 19.36
N GLU A 54 10.74 -30.67 18.41
CA GLU A 54 10.01 -31.90 18.07
C GLU A 54 10.85 -32.88 17.22
N GLY A 55 12.11 -32.55 16.90
CA GLY A 55 13.03 -33.42 16.18
C GLY A 55 12.84 -33.42 14.66
N MET A 56 12.13 -32.43 14.11
CA MET A 56 11.97 -32.30 12.66
C MET A 56 13.32 -32.09 11.95
N SER A 57 13.48 -32.72 10.78
CA SER A 57 14.66 -32.52 9.93
C SER A 57 14.83 -31.04 9.55
N ILE A 58 16.06 -30.53 9.69
CA ILE A 58 16.40 -29.11 9.46
C ILE A 58 15.94 -28.63 8.07
N GLY A 59 16.03 -29.49 7.05
CA GLY A 59 15.62 -29.15 5.69
C GLY A 59 14.11 -28.92 5.53
N MET A 60 13.28 -29.46 6.42
CA MET A 60 11.80 -29.39 6.33
C MET A 60 11.20 -28.31 7.23
N ILE A 61 11.91 -27.89 8.29
CA ILE A 61 11.38 -26.95 9.30
C ILE A 61 10.87 -25.65 8.66
N GLY A 62 11.61 -25.11 7.69
CA GLY A 62 11.25 -23.83 7.06
C GLY A 62 9.91 -23.89 6.32
N ASP A 63 9.70 -24.94 5.54
CA ASP A 63 8.50 -25.08 4.72
C ASP A 63 7.28 -25.44 5.57
N VAL A 64 7.46 -26.35 6.55
CA VAL A 64 6.38 -26.72 7.47
C VAL A 64 6.00 -25.56 8.37
N ALA A 65 6.97 -24.81 8.93
CA ALA A 65 6.67 -23.65 9.77
C ALA A 65 5.86 -22.60 9.00
N LYS A 66 6.24 -22.28 7.76
CA LYS A 66 5.48 -21.35 6.90
C LYS A 66 4.07 -21.84 6.63
N GLY A 67 3.89 -23.14 6.38
CA GLY A 67 2.56 -23.74 6.23
C GLY A 67 1.72 -23.61 7.50
N ASN A 68 2.30 -23.89 8.67
CA ASN A 68 1.62 -23.83 9.95
C ASN A 68 1.23 -22.39 10.35
N VAL A 69 2.03 -21.39 10.00
CA VAL A 69 1.72 -19.97 10.23
C VAL A 69 1.15 -19.27 8.99
N GLY A 70 0.55 -20.03 8.07
CA GLY A 70 0.07 -19.56 6.77
C GLY A 70 -0.87 -18.35 6.85
N ASP A 71 -1.73 -18.26 7.86
CA ASP A 71 -2.63 -17.12 8.05
C ASP A 71 -1.86 -15.80 8.30
N TYR A 72 -0.77 -15.86 9.07
CA TYR A 72 0.09 -14.71 9.32
C TYR A 72 0.87 -14.31 8.06
N LEU A 73 1.33 -15.30 7.30
CA LEU A 73 2.00 -15.09 6.01
C LEU A 73 1.05 -14.39 5.02
N PHE A 74 -0.18 -14.91 4.91
CA PHE A 74 -1.22 -14.32 4.06
C PHE A 74 -1.51 -12.88 4.46
N LYS A 75 -1.72 -12.60 5.76
CA LYS A 75 -2.03 -11.23 6.23
C LYS A 75 -0.89 -10.25 5.91
N ARG A 76 0.36 -10.68 6.10
CA ARG A 76 1.54 -9.88 5.74
C ARG A 76 1.54 -9.57 4.24
N ASP A 77 1.39 -10.58 3.39
CA ASP A 77 1.48 -10.43 1.93
C ASP A 77 0.32 -9.59 1.38
N TYR A 78 -0.87 -9.75 1.98
CA TYR A 78 -2.03 -8.93 1.70
C TYR A 78 -1.77 -7.46 2.04
N ASP A 79 -1.29 -7.17 3.26
CA ASP A 79 -1.03 -5.79 3.69
C ASP A 79 0.09 -5.14 2.87
N GLU A 80 1.13 -5.89 2.51
CA GLU A 80 2.18 -5.40 1.62
C GLU A 80 1.63 -5.05 0.23
N THR A 81 0.81 -5.94 -0.32
CA THR A 81 0.18 -5.74 -1.65
C THR A 81 -0.74 -4.53 -1.64
N ILE A 82 -1.61 -4.40 -0.64
CA ILE A 82 -2.53 -3.27 -0.51
C ILE A 82 -1.77 -1.96 -0.31
N TRP A 83 -0.72 -1.95 0.50
CA TRP A 83 0.10 -0.76 0.71
C TRP A 83 0.79 -0.31 -0.59
N LYS A 84 1.33 -1.24 -1.39
CA LYS A 84 1.91 -0.92 -2.71
C LYS A 84 0.86 -0.37 -3.67
N ALA A 85 -0.30 -1.01 -3.76
CA ALA A 85 -1.40 -0.55 -4.61
C ALA A 85 -1.89 0.86 -4.21
N ALA A 86 -1.90 1.17 -2.92
CA ALA A 86 -2.25 2.51 -2.43
C ALA A 86 -1.23 3.58 -2.87
N ILE A 87 0.07 3.27 -2.84
CA ILE A 87 1.12 4.18 -3.34
C ILE A 87 0.92 4.46 -4.83
N GLU A 88 0.68 3.42 -5.63
CA GLU A 88 0.44 3.56 -7.07
C GLU A 88 -0.81 4.39 -7.36
N SER A 89 -1.89 4.17 -6.61
CA SER A 89 -3.12 4.96 -6.72
C SER A 89 -2.90 6.44 -6.39
N ILE A 90 -2.07 6.74 -5.38
CA ILE A 90 -1.70 8.12 -5.05
C ILE A 90 -0.89 8.75 -6.18
N GLY A 91 0.05 8.01 -6.76
CA GLY A 91 0.82 8.44 -7.93
C GLY A 91 -0.08 8.78 -9.11
N ALA A 92 -1.11 7.96 -9.40
CA ALA A 92 -2.07 8.24 -10.45
C ALA A 92 -2.84 9.55 -10.24
N ILE A 93 -3.25 9.85 -8.99
CA ILE A 93 -3.90 11.13 -8.64
C ILE A 93 -2.94 12.31 -8.85
N GLN A 94 -1.67 12.17 -8.45
CA GLN A 94 -0.65 13.21 -8.68
C GLN A 94 -0.43 13.48 -10.17
N THR A 95 -0.36 12.42 -10.99
CA THR A 95 -0.28 12.54 -12.45
C THR A 95 -1.50 13.25 -13.03
N GLN A 96 -2.70 12.91 -12.56
CA GLN A 96 -3.94 13.58 -12.98
C GLN A 96 -3.90 15.09 -12.68
N ILE A 97 -3.51 15.48 -11.46
CA ILE A 97 -3.38 16.90 -11.07
C ILE A 97 -2.37 17.61 -11.98
N SER A 98 -1.22 16.98 -12.24
CA SER A 98 -0.16 17.56 -13.08
C SER A 98 -0.62 17.77 -14.53
N ALA A 99 -1.41 16.84 -15.07
CA ALA A 99 -2.01 16.96 -16.39
C ALA A 99 -3.00 18.13 -16.45
N LEU A 100 -3.90 18.25 -15.46
CA LEU A 100 -4.87 19.36 -15.38
C LEU A 100 -4.17 20.72 -15.25
N GLN A 101 -3.10 20.81 -14.44
CA GLN A 101 -2.28 22.02 -14.33
C GLN A 101 -1.62 22.41 -15.66
N SER A 102 -1.15 21.43 -16.42
CA SER A 102 -0.54 21.65 -17.74
C SER A 102 -1.56 22.18 -18.75
N ILE A 103 -2.80 21.66 -18.73
CA ILE A 103 -3.90 22.15 -19.57
C ILE A 103 -4.21 23.62 -19.26
N ILE A 104 -4.35 23.97 -17.98
CA ILE A 104 -4.58 25.36 -17.55
C ILE A 104 -3.46 26.28 -18.03
N LYS A 105 -2.20 25.85 -17.91
CA LYS A 105 -1.06 26.66 -18.34
C LYS A 105 -1.14 26.98 -19.84
N TYR A 106 -1.39 25.97 -20.68
CA TYR A 106 -1.51 26.16 -22.12
C TYR A 106 -2.69 27.06 -22.49
N GLN A 107 -3.84 26.91 -21.83
CA GLN A 107 -5.01 27.77 -22.06
C GLN A 107 -4.80 29.24 -21.67
N ASN A 108 -3.85 29.54 -20.78
CA ASN A 108 -3.49 30.92 -20.43
C ASN A 108 -2.44 31.54 -21.38
N GLU A 109 -1.71 30.71 -22.14
CA GLU A 109 -0.66 31.14 -23.08
C GLU A 109 -1.19 31.39 -24.51
N VAL A 110 -2.40 30.89 -24.82
CA VAL A 110 -3.13 31.07 -26.09
C VAL A 110 -4.17 32.19 -25.96
#